data_AF-V6S4Y9-F1
#
_entry.id   AF-V6S4Y9-F1
#
_cell.length_a   1.000
_cell.length_b   1.000
_cell.length_c   1.000
_cell.angle_alpha   90.00
_cell.angle_beta   90.00
_cell.angle_gamma   90.00
#
_symmetry.space_group_name_H-M   'P 1'
#
loop_
_entity.id
_entity.type
_entity.pdbx_description
1 polymer ?
#
loop_
_entity_poly.entity_id
_entity_poly.type
_entity_poly.pdbx_seq_one_letter_code
_entity_poly.pdbx_strand_id
1 'polypeptide(L)'
;MIKIATKTNLIILSILCLLIYSCDIFSFAILINKTNEDIKVKIQYDKESFEKVLKQNEIVPHLKYLAKKSGTLISLDTVNLVSEIKIEANDSLNIDSNRGNKPNFKFIKNITIFTHDTIKLNSREKIIDSFKAIENRIFVMEIK
;
A
#
# COMPACT_ATOMS: atom_id res chain seq x y z
N MET A 1 -26.94 48.50 -21.65
CA MET A 1 -25.63 48.06 -21.12
C MET A 1 -25.84 46.81 -20.30
N ILE A 2 -25.60 45.64 -20.90
CA ILE A 2 -25.81 44.34 -20.27
C ILE A 2 -24.49 43.55 -20.41
N LYS A 3 -24.16 42.77 -19.37
CA LYS A 3 -23.15 41.69 -19.32
C LYS A 3 -21.68 42.10 -19.21
N ILE A 4 -21.26 42.42 -17.98
CA ILE A 4 -19.87 42.16 -17.55
C ILE A 4 -19.83 41.25 -16.31
N ALA A 5 -20.91 41.19 -15.52
CA ALA A 5 -20.99 40.36 -14.31
C ALA A 5 -20.98 38.83 -14.53
N THR A 6 -21.14 38.33 -15.76
CA THR A 6 -21.20 36.88 -16.03
C THR A 6 -19.83 36.23 -16.26
N LYS A 7 -18.79 36.98 -16.66
CA LYS A 7 -17.47 36.40 -17.00
C LYS A 7 -16.67 36.02 -15.76
N THR A 8 -16.65 36.86 -14.73
CA THR A 8 -15.90 36.61 -13.48
C THR A 8 -16.45 35.40 -12.74
N ASN A 9 -17.78 35.22 -12.73
CA ASN A 9 -18.45 34.08 -12.11
C ASN A 9 -18.13 32.75 -12.83
N LEU A 10 -17.93 32.78 -14.15
CA LEU A 10 -17.58 31.59 -14.94
C LEU A 10 -16.14 31.11 -14.66
N ILE A 11 -15.21 32.04 -14.48
CA ILE A 11 -13.80 31.74 -14.15
C ILE A 11 -13.71 31.17 -12.75
N ILE A 12 -14.41 31.77 -11.77
CA ILE A 12 -14.46 31.24 -10.40
C ILE A 12 -15.04 29.83 -10.39
N LEU A 13 -16.13 29.58 -11.13
CA LEU A 13 -16.72 28.23 -11.25
C LEU A 13 -15.74 27.24 -11.90
N SER A 14 -15.00 27.67 -12.92
CA SER A 14 -14.01 26.83 -13.61
C SER A 14 -12.84 26.47 -12.71
N ILE A 15 -12.33 27.43 -11.92
CA ILE A 15 -11.29 27.19 -10.92
C ILE A 15 -11.82 26.26 -9.82
N LEU A 16 -13.05 26.46 -9.36
CA LEU A 16 -13.68 25.59 -8.35
C LEU A 16 -13.83 24.15 -8.86
N CYS A 17 -14.27 23.96 -10.10
CA CYS A 17 -14.35 22.64 -10.72
C CYS A 17 -12.97 21.98 -10.83
N LEU A 18 -11.94 22.71 -11.27
CA LEU A 18 -10.58 22.17 -11.38
C LEU A 18 -10.00 21.77 -10.01
N LEU A 19 -10.32 22.52 -8.96
CA LEU A 19 -9.90 22.18 -7.59
C LEU A 19 -10.59 20.91 -7.06
N ILE A 20 -11.86 20.68 -7.40
CA ILE A 20 -12.60 19.48 -6.95
C ILE A 20 -12.12 18.22 -7.67
N TYR A 21 -11.72 18.31 -8.95
CA TYR A 21 -11.24 17.16 -9.72
C TYR A 21 -9.75 16.82 -9.51
N SER A 22 -9.01 17.60 -8.72
CA SER A 22 -7.57 17.39 -8.50
C SER A 22 -7.22 16.40 -7.38
N CYS A 23 -8.21 15.80 -6.70
CA CYS A 23 -7.94 14.76 -5.72
C CYS A 23 -7.59 13.43 -6.43
N ASP A 24 -6.30 13.14 -6.53
CA ASP A 24 -5.82 11.82 -6.94
C ASP A 24 -6.44 10.73 -6.05
N ILE A 25 -7.05 9.73 -6.68
CA ILE A 25 -7.69 8.63 -5.97
C ILE A 25 -6.61 7.66 -5.50
N PHE A 26 -6.57 7.35 -4.21
CA PHE A 26 -5.69 6.35 -3.61
C PHE A 26 -6.47 5.26 -2.89
N SER A 27 -5.87 4.08 -2.83
CA SER A 27 -6.34 2.94 -2.05
C SER A 27 -5.22 2.37 -1.20
N PHE A 28 -5.61 1.80 -0.06
CA PHE A 28 -4.68 1.33 0.97
C PHE A 28 -5.01 -0.11 1.38
N ALA A 29 -3.99 -0.93 1.52
CA ALA A 29 -4.06 -2.26 2.10
C ALA A 29 -3.32 -2.26 3.45
N ILE A 30 -4.05 -2.51 4.54
CA ILE A 30 -3.54 -2.42 5.91
C ILE A 30 -3.68 -3.77 6.60
N LEU A 31 -2.57 -4.31 7.10
CA LEU A 31 -2.55 -5.50 7.94
C LEU A 31 -2.58 -5.05 9.40
N ILE A 32 -3.60 -5.45 10.16
CA ILE A 32 -3.79 -5.03 11.55
C ILE A 32 -3.53 -6.22 12.47
N ASN A 33 -2.62 -6.05 13.42
CA ASN A 33 -2.38 -6.99 14.49
C ASN A 33 -3.31 -6.67 15.67
N LYS A 34 -4.41 -7.40 15.85
CA LYS A 34 -5.30 -7.26 17.02
C LYS A 34 -4.94 -8.19 18.17
N THR A 35 -3.80 -8.88 18.08
CA THR A 35 -3.32 -9.73 19.17
C THR A 35 -2.61 -8.89 20.23
N ASN A 36 -2.43 -9.46 21.41
CA ASN A 36 -1.64 -8.86 22.49
C ASN A 36 -0.15 -9.20 22.40
N GLU A 37 0.29 -9.76 21.27
CA GLU A 37 1.66 -10.18 21.04
C GLU A 37 2.20 -9.54 19.76
N ASP A 38 3.53 -9.42 19.68
CA ASP A 38 4.17 -8.93 18.46
C ASP A 38 4.15 -10.03 17.39
N ILE A 39 3.85 -9.65 16.15
CA ILE A 39 3.85 -10.59 15.02
C ILE A 39 4.95 -10.25 14.02
N LYS A 40 5.46 -11.27 13.33
CA LYS A 40 6.47 -11.10 12.28
C LYS A 40 5.83 -11.31 10.92
N VAL A 41 6.09 -10.40 9.99
CA VAL A 41 5.60 -10.47 8.61
C VAL A 41 6.79 -10.50 7.67
N LYS A 42 6.80 -11.48 6.77
CA LYS A 42 7.78 -11.61 5.70
C LYS A 42 7.13 -11.30 4.36
N ILE A 43 7.62 -10.28 3.68
CA ILE A 43 7.15 -9.85 2.37
C ILE A 43 8.21 -10.20 1.34
N GLN A 44 7.86 -11.10 0.42
CA GLN A 44 8.68 -11.44 -0.74
C GLN A 44 8.26 -10.58 -1.91
N TYR A 45 9.18 -9.82 -2.49
CA TYR A 45 8.88 -8.97 -3.63
C TYR A 45 9.11 -9.69 -4.97
N ASP A 46 8.40 -9.20 -5.99
CA ASP A 46 8.47 -9.69 -7.36
C ASP A 46 9.51 -8.89 -8.15
N LYS A 47 10.66 -9.53 -8.41
CA LYS A 47 11.78 -8.95 -9.15
C LYS A 47 11.38 -8.45 -10.54
N GLU A 48 10.62 -9.24 -11.29
CA GLU A 48 10.21 -8.89 -12.65
C GLU A 48 9.29 -7.67 -12.65
N SER A 49 8.42 -7.57 -11.63
CA SER A 49 7.55 -6.41 -11.49
C SER A 49 8.32 -5.13 -11.17
N PHE A 50 9.44 -5.20 -10.44
CA PHE A 50 10.33 -4.06 -10.24
C PHE A 50 11.10 -3.68 -11.52
N GLU A 51 11.68 -4.65 -12.21
CA GLU A 51 12.48 -4.41 -13.42
C GLU A 51 11.67 -3.81 -14.57
N LYS A 52 10.33 -3.95 -14.57
CA LYS A 52 9.42 -3.30 -15.51
C LYS A 52 9.27 -1.79 -15.32
N VAL A 53 9.61 -1.26 -14.15
CA VAL A 53 9.37 0.17 -13.82
C VAL A 53 10.58 0.90 -13.26
N LEU A 54 11.56 0.17 -12.71
CA LEU A 54 12.78 0.73 -12.12
C LEU A 54 14.00 0.16 -12.84
N LYS A 55 15.07 0.96 -12.91
CA LYS A 55 16.37 0.45 -13.34
C LYS A 55 16.94 -0.47 -12.26
N GLN A 56 17.78 -1.42 -12.66
CA GLN A 56 18.36 -2.41 -11.74
C GLN A 56 19.06 -1.80 -10.51
N ASN A 57 19.75 -0.67 -10.71
CA ASN A 57 20.44 0.07 -9.64
C ASN A 57 19.49 0.84 -8.69
N GLU A 58 18.21 0.98 -9.03
CA GLU A 58 17.19 1.69 -8.24
C GLU A 58 16.36 0.74 -7.35
N ILE A 59 16.35 -0.56 -7.65
CA ILE A 59 15.54 -1.56 -6.93
C ILE A 59 15.91 -1.62 -5.45
N VAL A 60 17.20 -1.75 -5.12
CA VAL A 60 17.65 -1.87 -3.72
C VAL A 60 17.38 -0.58 -2.91
N PRO A 61 17.70 0.63 -3.41
CA PRO A 61 17.30 1.87 -2.75
C PRO A 61 15.79 1.96 -2.51
N HIS A 62 14.97 1.60 -3.51
CA HIS A 62 13.52 1.60 -3.39
C HIS A 62 13.03 0.61 -2.34
N LEU A 63 13.60 -0.60 -2.30
CA LEU A 63 13.28 -1.62 -1.32
C LEU A 63 13.62 -1.18 0.11
N LYS A 64 14.78 -0.55 0.32
CA LYS A 64 15.16 0.05 1.61
C LYS A 64 14.19 1.15 2.04
N TYR A 65 13.71 1.95 1.10
CA TYR A 65 12.70 2.97 1.36
C TYR A 65 11.36 2.37 1.79
N LEU A 66 10.85 1.37 1.05
CA LEU A 66 9.63 0.66 1.42
C LEU A 66 9.75 0.02 2.80
N ALA A 67 10.83 -0.70 3.03
CA ALA A 67 11.08 -1.40 4.29
C ALA A 67 11.11 -0.44 5.51
N LYS A 68 11.67 0.76 5.36
CA LYS A 68 11.66 1.80 6.41
C LYS A 68 10.29 2.44 6.63
N LYS A 69 9.44 2.51 5.60
CA LYS A 69 8.11 3.12 5.69
C LYS A 69 7.05 2.17 6.23
N SER A 70 7.25 0.88 6.06
CA SER A 70 6.23 -0.12 6.38
C SER A 70 6.13 -0.37 7.90
N GLY A 71 7.21 -0.29 8.68
CA GLY A 71 7.14 -0.45 10.14
C GLY A 71 8.50 -0.69 10.76
N THR A 72 8.56 -1.46 11.86
CA THR A 72 9.82 -1.86 12.50
C THR A 72 10.50 -2.96 11.68
N LEU A 73 11.43 -2.56 10.81
CA LEU A 73 12.21 -3.47 9.98
C LEU A 73 13.14 -4.34 10.83
N ILE A 74 12.95 -5.66 10.77
CA ILE A 74 13.82 -6.65 11.41
C ILE A 74 15.02 -6.92 10.52
N SER A 75 14.76 -7.27 9.25
CA SER A 75 15.80 -7.64 8.29
C SER A 75 15.39 -7.32 6.86
N LEU A 76 16.38 -7.09 6.00
CA LEU A 76 16.19 -6.89 4.57
C LEU A 76 17.23 -7.68 3.79
N ASP A 77 16.78 -8.72 3.08
CA ASP A 77 17.57 -9.47 2.13
C ASP A 77 17.38 -8.88 0.73
N THR A 78 18.37 -8.10 0.29
CA THR A 78 18.33 -7.42 -1.01
C THR A 78 18.64 -8.34 -2.18
N VAL A 79 19.22 -9.53 -1.94
CA VAL A 79 19.53 -10.50 -3.00
C VAL A 79 18.27 -11.26 -3.38
N ASN A 80 17.55 -11.74 -2.35
CA ASN A 80 16.30 -12.45 -2.55
C ASN A 80 15.08 -11.51 -2.61
N LEU A 81 15.24 -10.21 -2.39
CA LEU A 81 14.16 -9.22 -2.33
C LEU A 81 13.10 -9.60 -1.29
N VAL A 82 13.53 -9.67 -0.03
CA VAL A 82 12.68 -10.03 1.11
C VAL A 82 12.83 -9.00 2.21
N SER A 83 11.71 -8.52 2.75
CA SER A 83 11.68 -7.78 4.01
C SER A 83 11.04 -8.62 5.11
N GLU A 84 11.62 -8.55 6.31
CA GLU A 84 11.00 -9.05 7.52
C GLU A 84 10.69 -7.88 8.44
N ILE A 85 9.43 -7.72 8.79
CA ILE A 85 8.90 -6.58 9.51
C ILE A 85 8.21 -7.08 10.78
N LYS A 86 8.45 -6.40 11.88
CA LYS A 86 7.73 -6.58 13.14
C LYS A 86 6.51 -5.66 13.15
N ILE A 87 5.35 -6.20 13.49
CA ILE A 87 4.16 -5.41 13.85
C ILE A 87 3.93 -5.60 15.34
N GLU A 88 3.91 -4.51 16.09
CA GLU A 88 3.69 -4.56 17.53
C GLU A 88 2.26 -5.01 17.87
N ALA A 89 2.05 -5.47 19.09
CA ALA A 89 0.71 -5.75 19.61
C ALA A 89 -0.22 -4.55 19.42
N ASN A 90 -1.44 -4.79 18.92
CA ASN A 90 -2.44 -3.75 18.64
C ASN A 90 -2.04 -2.66 17.62
N ASP A 91 -1.01 -2.90 16.81
CA ASP A 91 -0.54 -1.97 15.76
C ASP A 91 -0.90 -2.45 14.34
N SER A 92 -0.52 -1.67 13.33
CA SER A 92 -0.83 -1.92 11.92
C SER A 92 0.33 -1.66 10.97
N LEU A 93 0.30 -2.36 9.84
CA LEU A 93 1.30 -2.32 8.78
C LEU A 93 0.61 -1.96 7.46
N ASN A 94 1.02 -0.86 6.84
CA ASN A 94 0.60 -0.55 5.48
C ASN A 94 1.40 -1.40 4.49
N ILE A 95 0.70 -2.32 3.82
CA ILE A 95 1.28 -3.29 2.88
C ILE A 95 1.35 -2.72 1.47
N ASP A 96 0.31 -2.01 1.03
CA ASP A 96 0.22 -1.44 -0.31
C ASP A 96 -0.54 -0.11 -0.31
N SER A 97 -0.02 0.87 -1.04
CA SER A 97 -0.61 2.19 -1.19
C SER A 97 -0.44 2.66 -2.63
N ASN A 98 -1.49 2.54 -3.43
CA ASN A 98 -1.44 2.83 -4.86
C ASN A 98 -2.57 3.74 -5.31
N ARG A 99 -2.31 4.48 -6.40
CA ARG A 99 -3.36 5.22 -7.11
C ARG A 99 -4.39 4.23 -7.67
N GLY A 100 -5.66 4.62 -7.58
CA GLY A 100 -6.79 3.82 -8.02
C GLY A 100 -7.69 3.38 -6.87
N ASN A 101 -8.74 2.62 -7.21
CA ASN A 101 -9.81 2.27 -6.29
C ASN A 101 -9.52 1.04 -5.42
N LYS A 102 -8.53 0.22 -5.79
CA LYS A 102 -8.20 -1.03 -5.12
C LYS A 102 -6.69 -1.25 -5.07
N PRO A 103 -6.15 -1.78 -3.96
CA PRO A 103 -4.78 -2.29 -3.90
C PRO A 103 -4.59 -3.38 -4.94
N ASN A 104 -3.40 -3.42 -5.54
CA ASN A 104 -3.08 -4.39 -6.58
C ASN A 104 -1.83 -5.21 -6.23
N PHE A 105 -1.12 -4.85 -5.17
CA PHE A 105 0.06 -5.58 -4.68
C PHE A 105 1.07 -5.85 -5.81
N LYS A 106 1.25 -4.88 -6.72
CA LYS A 106 2.03 -5.04 -7.95
C LYS A 106 3.42 -5.60 -7.69
N PHE A 107 4.11 -5.08 -6.67
CA PHE A 107 5.49 -5.45 -6.35
C PHE A 107 5.62 -6.64 -5.38
N ILE A 108 4.50 -7.17 -4.88
CA ILE A 108 4.52 -8.22 -3.85
C ILE A 108 4.22 -9.56 -4.53
N LYS A 109 5.10 -10.54 -4.32
CA LYS A 109 4.97 -11.91 -4.81
C LYS A 109 4.20 -12.78 -3.83
N ASN A 110 4.57 -12.75 -2.55
CA ASN A 110 3.89 -13.46 -1.47
C ASN A 110 4.11 -12.77 -0.12
N ILE A 111 3.25 -13.09 0.84
CA ILE A 111 3.33 -12.63 2.22
C ILE A 111 3.23 -13.85 3.14
N THR A 112 4.11 -13.95 4.12
CA THR A 112 4.02 -14.93 5.21
C THR A 112 3.90 -14.20 6.54
N ILE A 113 2.88 -14.52 7.32
CA ILE A 113 2.61 -13.92 8.63
C ILE A 113 2.84 -15.00 9.69
N PHE A 114 3.76 -14.74 10.60
CA PHE A 114 4.11 -15.63 11.69
C PHE A 114 3.40 -15.16 12.97
N THR A 115 2.37 -15.90 13.37
CA THR A 115 1.72 -15.83 14.69
C THR A 115 1.84 -17.21 15.37
N HIS A 116 0.90 -17.58 16.24
CA HIS A 116 0.76 -18.97 16.71
C HIS A 116 0.63 -19.95 15.53
N ASP A 117 -0.18 -19.58 14.54
CA ASP A 117 -0.31 -20.30 13.28
C ASP A 117 0.31 -19.50 12.13
N THR A 118 1.12 -20.14 11.29
CA THR A 118 1.71 -19.43 10.15
C THR A 118 0.71 -19.31 9.00
N ILE A 119 0.35 -18.07 8.64
CA ILE A 119 -0.51 -17.77 7.49
C ILE A 119 0.38 -17.53 6.27
N LYS A 120 0.13 -18.26 5.17
CA LYS A 120 0.91 -18.19 3.93
C LYS A 120 0.05 -17.74 2.74
N LEU A 121 0.27 -16.52 2.26
CA LEU A 121 -0.38 -15.94 1.10
C LEU A 121 0.54 -16.08 -0.12
N ASN A 122 0.54 -17.27 -0.72
CA ASN A 122 1.54 -17.68 -1.72
C ASN A 122 1.34 -17.11 -3.13
N SER A 123 0.30 -16.31 -3.36
CA SER A 123 0.02 -15.67 -4.65
C SER A 123 -0.62 -14.30 -4.46
N ARG A 124 -0.50 -13.44 -5.48
CA ARG A 124 -1.14 -12.12 -5.51
C ARG A 124 -2.66 -12.21 -5.34
N GLU A 125 -3.29 -13.19 -5.97
CA GLU A 125 -4.73 -13.47 -5.83
C GLU A 125 -5.11 -13.74 -4.37
N LYS A 126 -4.40 -14.67 -3.71
CA LYS A 126 -4.62 -14.96 -2.28
C LYS A 126 -4.39 -13.75 -1.38
N ILE A 127 -3.43 -12.89 -1.73
CA ILE A 127 -3.22 -11.63 -1.02
C ILE A 127 -4.45 -10.74 -1.18
N ILE A 128 -4.90 -10.48 -2.42
CA ILE A 128 -6.09 -9.65 -2.68
C ILE A 128 -7.31 -10.17 -1.94
N ASP A 129 -7.57 -11.48 -2.00
CA ASP A 129 -8.74 -12.12 -1.38
C ASP A 129 -8.72 -12.05 0.16
N SER A 130 -7.53 -11.94 0.75
CA SER A 130 -7.37 -11.85 2.21
C SER A 130 -7.68 -10.47 2.77
N PHE A 131 -7.64 -9.42 1.94
CA PHE A 131 -7.88 -8.04 2.37
C PHE A 131 -9.32 -7.61 2.01
N LYS A 132 -10.11 -7.29 3.03
CA LYS A 132 -11.54 -6.94 2.87
C LYS A 132 -11.72 -5.43 2.89
N ALA A 133 -12.56 -4.92 1.99
CA ALA A 133 -12.93 -3.50 2.02
C ALA A 133 -13.76 -3.21 3.28
N ILE A 134 -13.32 -2.23 4.08
CA ILE A 134 -14.04 -1.77 5.27
C ILE A 134 -14.71 -0.40 5.04
N GLU A 135 -14.06 0.44 4.27
CA GLU A 135 -14.51 1.77 3.87
C GLU A 135 -14.08 2.04 2.43
N ASN A 136 -14.52 3.16 1.87
CA ASN A 136 -14.22 3.49 0.48
C ASN A 136 -12.70 3.57 0.24
N ARG A 137 -12.15 2.53 -0.41
CA ARG A 137 -10.74 2.37 -0.81
C ARG A 137 -9.76 1.98 0.32
N ILE A 138 -10.27 1.58 1.49
CA ILE A 138 -9.47 1.01 2.58
C ILE A 138 -9.76 -0.48 2.70
N PHE A 139 -8.70 -1.28 2.57
CA PHE A 139 -8.76 -2.74 2.59
C PHE A 139 -7.94 -3.25 3.77
N VAL A 140 -8.55 -4.12 4.59
CA VAL A 140 -7.96 -4.57 5.84
C VAL A 140 -7.91 -6.09 5.91
N MET A 141 -6.78 -6.59 6.40
CA MET A 141 -6.64 -7.96 6.92
C MET A 141 -6.39 -7.86 8.42
N GLU A 142 -7.23 -8.49 9.23
CA GLU A 142 -7.07 -8.51 10.69
C GLU A 142 -6.50 -9.85 11.14
N ILE A 143 -5.47 -9.78 11.98
CA ILE A 143 -4.90 -10.93 12.70
C ILE A 143 -5.44 -10.89 14.12
N LYS A 144 -6.02 -11.98 14.60
CA LYS A 144 -6.70 -12.10 15.89
C LYS A 144 -6.10 -13.22 16.71
#